data_AF-E9SGK6-F1
#
_entry.id   AF-E9SGK6-F1
#
_cell.length_a   1.000
_cell.length_b   1.000
_cell.length_c   1.000
_cell.angle_alpha   90.00
_cell.angle_beta   90.00
_cell.angle_gamma   90.00
#
_symmetry.space_group_name_H-M   'P 1'
#
loop_
_entity.id
_entity.type
_entity.pdbx_description
1 polymer ?
#
loop_
_entity_poly.entity_id
_entity_poly.type
_entity_poly.pdbx_seq_one_letter_code
_entity_poly.pdbx_strand_id
1 'polypeptide(L)'
;MKDEKKRTLYLKVRVSPEEMAAIKKKFENSGMSSLSGFVRAMVFEGYIVHIDENELKRLTVLANNIANNINQIAHRANVTNKVYKEDIEEIKELGDKLWRPLMFLHTKVAQLKH
;
A
#
# COMPACT_ATOMS: atom_id res chain seq x y z
N MET A 1 -29.81 -2.04 -9.82
CA MET A 1 -29.82 -3.28 -10.64
C MET A 1 -29.42 -2.94 -12.07
N LYS A 2 -28.12 -3.02 -12.41
CA LYS A 2 -27.63 -2.83 -13.79
C LYS A 2 -27.81 -4.14 -14.55
N ASP A 3 -28.58 -4.10 -15.64
CA ASP A 3 -28.92 -5.18 -16.59
C ASP A 3 -28.14 -6.49 -16.46
N GLU A 4 -28.69 -7.47 -15.74
CA GLU A 4 -28.15 -8.84 -15.74
C GLU A 4 -28.23 -9.51 -17.13
N LYS A 5 -29.09 -8.99 -18.02
CA LYS A 5 -29.26 -9.47 -19.41
C LYS A 5 -28.05 -9.28 -20.33
N LYS A 6 -26.99 -8.57 -19.92
CA LYS A 6 -25.79 -8.33 -20.75
C LYS A 6 -24.67 -9.37 -20.58
N ARG A 7 -24.78 -10.30 -19.62
CA ARG A 7 -23.69 -11.23 -19.27
C ARG A 7 -23.94 -12.60 -19.92
N THR A 8 -23.56 -12.74 -21.18
CA THR A 8 -23.82 -13.93 -22.02
C THR A 8 -22.66 -14.92 -22.10
N LEU A 9 -21.47 -14.54 -21.63
CA LEU A 9 -20.25 -15.34 -21.72
C LEU A 9 -19.84 -15.92 -20.36
N TYR A 10 -19.27 -17.12 -20.38
CA TYR A 10 -18.75 -17.81 -19.19
C TYR A 10 -17.23 -17.69 -19.10
N LEU A 11 -16.74 -17.28 -17.92
CA LEU A 11 -15.32 -17.38 -17.56
C LEU A 11 -15.14 -18.64 -16.70
N LYS A 12 -14.45 -19.66 -17.24
CA LYS A 12 -14.13 -20.90 -16.51
C LYS A 12 -12.67 -20.90 -16.12
N VAL A 13 -12.39 -21.03 -14.82
CA VAL A 13 -11.03 -21.09 -14.26
C VAL A 13 -10.88 -22.45 -13.58
N ARG A 14 -9.83 -23.20 -13.94
CA ARG A 14 -9.46 -24.41 -13.21
C ARG A 14 -8.69 -24.00 -11.95
N VAL A 15 -9.08 -24.54 -10.81
CA VAL A 15 -8.46 -24.30 -9.51
C VAL A 15 -8.31 -25.61 -8.75
N SER A 16 -7.32 -25.69 -7.88
CA SER A 16 -7.17 -26.77 -6.92
C SER A 16 -8.24 -26.68 -5.81
N PRO A 17 -8.44 -27.76 -5.03
CA PRO A 17 -9.30 -27.71 -3.85
C PRO A 17 -8.88 -26.63 -2.83
N GLU A 18 -7.57 -26.44 -2.66
CA GLU A 18 -6.99 -25.45 -1.74
C GLU A 18 -7.26 -24.02 -2.20
N GLU A 19 -7.08 -23.75 -3.49
CA GLU A 19 -7.37 -22.46 -4.10
C GLU A 19 -8.87 -22.14 -4.01
N MET A 20 -9.75 -23.12 -4.26
CA MET A 20 -11.19 -22.95 -4.08
C MET A 20 -11.56 -22.64 -2.63
N ALA A 21 -10.93 -23.30 -1.65
CA ALA A 21 -11.16 -23.02 -0.24
C ALA A 21 -10.72 -21.58 0.12
N ALA A 22 -9.57 -21.13 -0.37
CA ALA A 22 -9.10 -19.77 -0.16
C ALA A 22 -10.04 -18.73 -0.79
N ILE A 23 -10.55 -18.99 -2.01
CA ILE A 23 -11.53 -18.12 -2.68
C ILE A 23 -12.82 -18.02 -1.87
N LYS A 24 -13.35 -19.15 -1.38
CA LYS A 24 -14.58 -19.16 -0.56
C LYS A 24 -14.42 -18.39 0.74
N LYS A 25 -13.29 -18.57 1.44
CA LYS A 25 -12.99 -17.82 2.66
C LYS A 25 -12.94 -16.31 2.41
N LYS A 26 -12.31 -15.87 1.31
CA LYS A 26 -12.29 -14.46 0.93
C LYS A 26 -13.69 -13.94 0.55
N PHE A 27 -14.49 -14.77 -0.11
CA PHE A 27 -15.87 -14.45 -0.45
C PHE A 27 -16.75 -14.26 0.80
N GLU A 28 -16.69 -15.18 1.76
CA GLU A 28 -17.41 -15.08 3.03
C GLU A 28 -17.07 -13.79 3.78
N ASN A 29 -15.78 -13.44 3.83
CA ASN A 29 -15.32 -12.20 4.45
C ASN A 29 -15.73 -10.94 3.70
N SER A 30 -16.11 -11.04 2.41
CA SER A 30 -16.47 -9.87 1.60
C SER A 30 -17.90 -9.36 1.85
N GLY A 31 -18.78 -10.18 2.43
CA GLY A 31 -20.19 -9.85 2.62
C GLY A 31 -21.02 -9.76 1.32
N MET A 32 -20.45 -10.16 0.17
CA MET A 32 -21.15 -10.11 -1.11
C MET A 32 -22.17 -11.24 -1.28
N SER A 33 -23.24 -10.98 -2.02
CA SER A 33 -24.36 -11.93 -2.20
C SER A 33 -24.10 -13.04 -3.23
N SER A 34 -23.05 -12.93 -4.06
CA SER A 34 -22.74 -13.95 -5.07
C SER A 34 -21.24 -14.09 -5.32
N LEU A 35 -20.80 -15.34 -5.44
CA LEU A 35 -19.40 -15.66 -5.76
C LEU A 35 -18.99 -15.07 -7.12
N SER A 36 -19.87 -15.11 -8.12
CA SER A 36 -19.60 -14.48 -9.43
C SER A 36 -19.53 -12.96 -9.32
N GLY A 37 -20.31 -12.33 -8.44
CA GLY A 37 -20.18 -10.91 -8.11
C GLY A 37 -18.81 -10.61 -7.52
N PHE A 38 -18.41 -11.38 -6.50
CA PHE A 38 -17.11 -11.27 -5.85
C PHE A 38 -15.93 -11.47 -6.81
N VAL A 39 -15.91 -12.54 -7.59
CA VAL A 39 -14.83 -12.80 -8.55
C VAL A 39 -14.73 -11.67 -9.57
N ARG A 40 -15.85 -11.14 -10.08
CA ARG A 40 -15.82 -10.00 -11.01
C ARG A 40 -15.35 -8.72 -10.33
N ALA A 41 -15.81 -8.43 -9.12
CA ALA A 41 -15.31 -7.29 -8.36
C ALA A 41 -13.79 -7.42 -8.15
N MET A 42 -13.29 -8.58 -7.77
CA MET A 42 -11.85 -8.83 -7.65
C MET A 42 -11.09 -8.71 -8.98
N VAL A 43 -11.69 -9.10 -10.11
CA VAL A 43 -11.03 -9.04 -11.44
C VAL A 43 -11.09 -7.63 -12.06
N PHE A 44 -12.18 -6.90 -11.85
CA PHE A 44 -12.39 -5.58 -12.47
C PHE A 44 -12.06 -4.41 -11.54
N GLU A 45 -12.18 -4.58 -10.23
CA GLU A 45 -11.82 -3.59 -9.20
C GLU A 45 -10.47 -3.93 -8.54
N GLY A 46 -9.98 -5.16 -8.66
CA GLY A 46 -8.65 -5.53 -8.16
C GLY A 46 -7.57 -5.07 -9.13
N TYR A 47 -6.96 -3.93 -8.83
CA TYR A 47 -5.78 -3.46 -9.56
C TYR A 47 -4.62 -4.41 -9.28
N ILE A 48 -4.12 -5.09 -10.33
CA ILE A 48 -2.88 -5.85 -10.25
C ILE A 48 -1.73 -4.84 -10.39
N VAL A 49 -1.15 -4.46 -9.25
CA VAL A 49 0.01 -3.58 -9.21
C VAL A 49 1.26 -4.43 -9.05
N HIS A 50 2.09 -4.46 -10.08
CA HIS A 50 3.46 -4.89 -9.92
C HIS A 50 4.24 -3.75 -9.26
N ILE A 51 4.35 -3.81 -7.94
CA ILE A 51 5.30 -2.99 -7.19
C ILE A 51 6.61 -3.78 -7.18
N ASP A 52 7.69 -3.19 -7.66
CA ASP A 52 9.02 -3.77 -7.48
C ASP A 52 9.33 -3.81 -5.98
N GLU A 53 9.38 -5.02 -5.41
CA GLU A 53 9.69 -5.24 -3.99
C GLU A 53 11.02 -4.59 -3.59
N ASN A 54 11.97 -4.46 -4.52
CA ASN A 54 13.24 -3.81 -4.26
C ASN A 54 13.09 -2.30 -4.03
N GLU A 55 12.18 -1.64 -4.75
CA GLU A 55 11.90 -0.21 -4.53
C GLU A 55 11.24 0.03 -3.17
N LEU A 56 10.28 -0.83 -2.80
CA LEU A 56 9.63 -0.74 -1.50
C LEU A 56 10.63 -0.98 -0.36
N LYS A 57 11.52 -1.95 -0.52
CA LYS A 57 12.60 -2.22 0.43
C LYS A 57 13.57 -1.04 0.56
N ARG A 58 13.92 -0.38 -0.55
CA ARG A 58 14.75 0.83 -0.53
C ARG A 58 14.07 1.97 0.24
N LEU A 59 12.77 2.15 0.08
CA LEU A 59 12.02 3.16 0.83
C LEU A 59 12.00 2.86 2.34
N THR A 60 11.82 1.61 2.72
CA THR A 60 11.90 1.19 4.14
C THR A 60 13.29 1.46 4.71
N VAL A 61 14.36 1.16 3.96
CA VAL A 61 15.74 1.47 4.38
C VAL A 61 15.94 2.98 4.53
N LEU A 62 15.43 3.80 3.60
CA LEU A 62 15.49 5.26 3.70
C LEU A 62 14.77 5.76 4.97
N ALA A 63 13.56 5.26 5.24
CA ALA A 63 12.80 5.63 6.42
C ALA A 63 13.54 5.28 7.72
N ASN A 64 14.15 4.08 7.80
CA ASN A 64 14.95 3.67 8.96
C ASN A 64 16.17 4.57 9.16
N ASN A 65 16.88 4.92 8.08
CA ASN A 65 18.03 5.82 8.16
C ASN A 65 17.62 7.21 8.65
N ILE A 66 16.48 7.72 8.17
CA ILE A 66 15.93 9.01 8.61
C ILE A 66 15.53 8.96 10.09
N ALA A 67 14.85 7.91 10.53
CA ALA A 67 14.50 7.73 11.95
C ALA A 67 15.75 7.67 12.84
N ASN A 68 16.79 6.97 12.40
CA ASN A 68 18.08 6.91 13.12
C ASN A 68 18.74 8.29 13.22
N ASN A 69 18.72 9.09 12.16
CA ASN A 69 19.26 10.45 12.19
C ASN A 69 18.47 11.35 13.15
N ILE A 70 17.14 11.29 13.11
CA ILE A 70 16.28 12.03 14.05
C ILE A 70 16.56 11.61 15.50
N ASN A 71 16.75 10.31 15.76
CA ASN A 71 17.12 9.82 17.09
C ASN A 71 18.48 10.35 17.56
N GLN A 72 19.46 10.49 16.66
CA GLN A 72 20.75 11.10 17.01
C GLN A 72 20.59 12.58 17.38
N ILE A 73 19.77 13.32 16.64
CA ILE A 73 19.45 14.72 16.95
C ILE A 73 18.76 14.82 18.30
N ALA A 74 17.77 13.97 18.57
CA ALA A 74 17.08 13.92 19.86
C ALA A 74 18.03 13.59 21.01
N HIS A 75 18.92 12.61 20.84
CA HIS A 75 19.94 12.27 21.83
C HIS A 75 20.89 13.44 22.09
N ARG A 76 21.38 14.11 21.04
CA ARG A 76 22.22 15.31 21.14
C ARG A 76 21.52 16.44 21.90
N ALA A 77 20.26 16.69 21.58
CA ALA A 77 19.45 17.71 22.25
C ALA A 77 19.26 17.39 23.74
N ASN A 78 19.00 16.12 24.08
CA ASN A 78 18.85 15.67 25.46
C ASN A 78 20.15 15.79 26.26
N VAL A 79 21.28 15.37 25.69
CA VAL A 79 22.59 15.44 26.36
C VAL A 79 23.06 16.88 26.57
N THR A 80 22.84 17.75 25.59
CA THR A 80 23.26 19.16 25.66
C THR A 80 22.24 20.06 26.36
N ASN A 81 21.03 19.55 26.60
CA ASN A 81 19.86 20.27 27.09
C ASN A 81 19.58 21.56 26.28
N LYS A 82 19.87 21.52 24.97
CA LYS A 82 19.76 22.62 24.02
C LYS A 82 19.20 22.10 22.71
N VAL A 83 18.37 22.91 22.07
CA VAL A 83 17.87 22.66 20.70
C VAL A 83 18.37 23.79 19.83
N TYR A 84 19.10 23.44 18.78
CA TYR A 84 19.64 24.40 17.83
C TYR A 84 18.68 24.59 16.64
N LYS A 85 18.78 25.74 15.98
CA LYS A 85 17.96 26.01 14.77
C LYS A 85 18.31 25.02 13.67
N GLU A 86 19.59 24.69 13.58
CA GLU A 86 20.18 23.73 12.66
C GLU A 86 19.59 22.32 12.87
N ASP A 87 19.33 21.91 14.11
CA ASP A 87 18.66 20.64 14.41
C ASP A 87 17.24 20.59 13.81
N ILE A 88 16.51 21.71 13.90
CA ILE A 88 15.14 21.83 13.37
C ILE A 88 15.17 21.83 11.84
N GLU A 89 16.12 22.53 11.23
CA GLU A 89 16.31 22.55 9.78
C GLU A 89 16.66 21.15 9.25
N GLU A 90 17.57 20.44 9.92
CA GLU A 90 17.95 19.06 9.57
C GLU A 90 16.75 18.11 9.64
N ILE A 91 15.93 18.19 10.70
CA ILE A 91 14.71 17.38 10.82
C ILE A 91 13.73 17.66 9.68
N LYS A 92 13.55 18.93 9.29
CA LYS A 92 12.67 19.31 8.17
C LYS A 92 13.17 18.74 6.85
N GLU A 93 14.47 18.84 6.57
CA GLU A 93 15.07 18.27 5.36
C GLU A 93 14.94 16.75 5.31
N LEU A 94 15.15 16.07 6.44
CA LEU A 94 14.95 14.63 6.56
C LEU A 94 13.48 14.25 6.34
N GLY A 95 12.55 15.03 6.90
CA GLY A 95 11.11 14.87 6.67
C GLY A 95 10.75 14.98 5.19
N ASP A 96 11.25 16.01 4.50
CA ASP A 96 10.99 16.21 3.06
C ASP A 96 11.55 15.08 2.21
N LYS A 97 12.72 14.53 2.56
CA LYS A 97 13.32 13.37 1.87
C LYS A 97 12.45 12.12 1.96
N LEU A 98 11.74 11.92 3.07
CA LEU A 98 10.79 10.80 3.21
C LEU A 98 9.43 11.11 2.58
N TRP A 99 8.96 12.35 2.70
CA TRP A 99 7.64 12.77 2.24
C TRP A 99 7.48 12.67 0.72
N ARG A 100 8.48 13.11 -0.05
CA ARG A 100 8.44 13.09 -1.51
C ARG A 100 8.17 11.69 -2.11
N PRO A 101 8.95 10.64 -1.78
CA PRO A 101 8.71 9.30 -2.31
C PRO A 101 7.39 8.69 -1.79
N LEU A 102 7.00 8.95 -0.54
CA LEU A 102 5.72 8.49 -0.01
C LEU A 102 4.53 9.12 -0.76
N MET A 103 4.60 10.42 -1.05
CA MET A 103 3.55 11.12 -1.79
C MET A 103 3.46 10.66 -3.24
N PHE A 104 4.60 10.36 -3.87
CA PHE A 104 4.64 9.76 -5.20
C PHE A 104 3.93 8.40 -5.22
N LEU A 105 4.26 7.51 -4.27
CA LEU A 105 3.59 6.22 -4.14
C LEU A 105 2.10 6.38 -3.85
N HIS A 106 1.73 7.28 -2.94
CA HIS A 106 0.33 7.57 -2.62
C HIS A 106 -0.44 8.01 -3.86
N THR A 107 0.13 8.92 -4.66
CA THR A 107 -0.49 9.40 -5.90
C THR A 107 -0.68 8.27 -6.92
N LYS A 108 0.34 7.41 -7.08
CA LYS A 108 0.24 6.22 -7.96
C LYS A 108 -0.85 5.26 -7.50
N VAL A 109 -0.94 5.01 -6.20
CA VAL A 109 -2.01 4.19 -5.61
C VAL A 109 -3.38 4.85 -5.76
N ALA A 110 -3.47 6.19 -5.65
CA ALA A 110 -4.73 6.91 -5.83
C ALA A 110 -5.23 6.89 -7.29
N GLN A 111 -4.31 6.91 -8.26
CA GLN A 111 -4.64 6.75 -9.69
C GLN A 111 -5.25 5.37 -10.00
N LEU A 112 -4.95 4.38 -9.18
CA LEU A 112 -5.55 3.04 -9.22
C LEU A 112 -6.87 2.96 -8.44
N LYS A 113 -7.57 4.06 -8.20
CA LYS A 113 -8.93 4.03 -7.61
C LYS A 113 -9.98 4.62 -8.56
N HIS A 114 -9.58 4.91 -9.79
CA HIS A 114 -10.40 5.45 -10.87
C HIS A 114 -10.43 4.51 -12.07
#